data_AF-A0A5B7ZP88-F1
#
_entry.id   AF-A0A5B7ZP88-F1
#
_cell.length_a   1.000
_cell.length_b   1.000
_cell.length_c   1.000
_cell.angle_alpha   90.00
_cell.angle_beta   90.00
_cell.angle_gamma   90.00
#
_symmetry.space_group_name_H-M   'P 1'
#
loop_
_entity.id
_entity.type
_entity.pdbx_description
1 polymer ?
#
loop_
_entity_poly.entity_id
_entity_poly.type
_entity_poly.pdbx_seq_one_letter_code
_entity_poly.pdbx_strand_id
1 'polypeptide(L)'
;MDTLSVAVLLFALATAALWRALIHLKSRAQRFEESKKAAWVSLQCGSADLPSWIQNEERLSAFLFGAQRLALRKGVPHRKILETLATEHVFGQLIRFAGALEHRKATFAEQQLAVAETVAERFNYEERMRVASKIFFSGCSTDQKERQEI
;
A
#
# COMPACT_ATOMS: atom_id res chain seq x y z
N MET A 1 14.56 23.85 -45.60
CA MET A 1 13.71 23.65 -44.41
C MET A 1 14.00 24.77 -43.46
N ASP A 2 13.00 25.58 -43.15
CA ASP A 2 13.18 26.75 -42.28
C ASP A 2 13.38 26.29 -40.84
N THR A 3 14.26 26.95 -40.11
CA THR A 3 14.55 26.67 -38.69
C THR A 3 13.29 26.65 -37.83
N LEU A 4 12.30 27.46 -38.22
CA LEU A 4 10.99 27.55 -37.59
C LEU A 4 10.16 26.26 -37.78
N SER A 5 10.25 25.62 -38.94
CA SER A 5 9.58 24.34 -39.23
C SER A 5 10.18 23.19 -38.41
N VAL A 6 11.51 23.18 -38.24
CA VAL A 6 12.20 22.19 -37.40
C VAL A 6 11.84 22.39 -35.92
N ALA A 7 11.81 23.63 -35.43
CA ALA A 7 11.44 23.94 -34.04
C ALA A 7 10.00 23.51 -33.71
N VAL A 8 9.04 23.78 -34.60
CA VAL A 8 7.64 23.36 -34.43
C VAL A 8 7.52 21.84 -34.40
N LEU A 9 8.26 21.12 -35.28
CA LEU A 9 8.26 19.67 -35.30
C LEU A 9 8.83 19.07 -34.00
N LEU A 10 9.94 19.61 -33.49
CA LEU A 10 10.53 19.16 -32.23
C LEU A 10 9.59 19.39 -31.04
N PHE A 11 8.90 20.53 -31.00
CA PHE A 11 7.92 20.82 -29.96
C PHE A 11 6.71 19.89 -30.03
N ALA A 12 6.20 19.61 -31.23
CA ALA A 12 5.11 18.64 -31.43
C ALA A 12 5.52 17.22 -30.99
N LEU A 13 6.75 16.80 -31.27
CA LEU A 13 7.26 15.50 -30.81
C LEU A 13 7.43 15.44 -29.30
N ALA A 14 7.96 16.50 -28.68
CA ALA A 14 8.15 16.58 -27.23
C ALA A 14 6.81 16.52 -26.48
N THR A 15 5.82 17.28 -26.94
CA THR A 15 4.46 17.26 -26.37
C THR A 15 3.80 15.90 -26.55
N ALA A 16 3.87 15.29 -27.73
CA ALA A 16 3.35 13.95 -27.96
C ALA A 16 4.02 12.87 -27.07
N ALA A 17 5.34 12.96 -26.88
CA ALA A 17 6.08 12.07 -25.99
C ALA A 17 5.64 12.23 -24.52
N LEU A 18 5.48 13.48 -24.05
CA LEU A 18 4.99 13.76 -22.70
C LEU A 18 3.57 13.20 -22.50
N TRP A 19 2.66 13.42 -23.45
CA TRP A 19 1.30 12.87 -23.40
C TRP A 19 1.30 11.34 -23.33
N ARG A 20 2.11 10.66 -24.15
CA ARG A 20 2.25 9.20 -24.10
C ARG A 20 2.80 8.73 -22.76
N ALA A 21 3.78 9.43 -22.20
CA ALA A 21 4.34 9.11 -20.89
C ALA A 21 3.28 9.22 -19.78
N LEU A 22 2.47 10.28 -19.80
CA LEU A 22 1.38 10.46 -18.83
C LEU A 22 0.30 9.37 -18.94
N ILE A 23 -0.11 9.02 -20.17
CA ILE A 23 -1.09 7.94 -20.41
C ILE A 23 -0.52 6.59 -19.94
N HIS A 24 0.75 6.31 -20.26
CA HIS A 24 1.42 5.10 -19.82
C HIS A 24 1.49 5.02 -18.29
N LEU A 25 1.82 6.12 -17.61
CA LEU A 25 1.86 6.18 -16.16
C LEU A 25 0.49 5.91 -15.54
N LYS A 26 -0.57 6.55 -16.05
CA LYS A 26 -1.95 6.34 -15.59
C LYS A 26 -2.40 4.88 -15.77
N SER A 27 -2.16 4.32 -16.96
CA SER A 27 -2.53 2.92 -17.23
C SER A 27 -1.72 1.92 -16.39
N ARG A 28 -0.46 2.22 -16.06
CA ARG A 28 0.34 1.40 -15.16
C ARG A 28 -0.20 1.45 -13.74
N ALA A 29 -0.53 2.64 -13.24
CA ALA A 29 -1.13 2.81 -11.93
C ALA A 29 -2.44 2.02 -11.80
N GLN A 30 -3.33 2.11 -12.80
CA GLN A 30 -4.57 1.35 -12.81
C GLN A 30 -4.33 -0.17 -12.82
N ARG A 31 -3.44 -0.66 -13.69
CA ARG A 31 -3.08 -2.09 -13.73
C ARG A 31 -2.48 -2.57 -12.42
N PHE A 32 -1.73 -1.72 -11.73
CA PHE A 32 -1.16 -2.03 -10.43
C PHE A 32 -2.25 -2.14 -9.35
N GLU A 33 -3.24 -1.25 -9.33
CA GLU A 33 -4.41 -1.35 -8.44
C GLU A 33 -5.21 -2.63 -8.68
N GLU A 34 -5.44 -2.99 -9.95
CA GLU A 34 -6.08 -4.26 -10.33
C GLU A 34 -5.25 -5.46 -9.86
N SER A 35 -3.93 -5.39 -9.99
CA SER A 35 -3.01 -6.44 -9.54
C SER A 35 -3.01 -6.60 -8.02
N LYS A 36 -3.09 -5.50 -7.25
CA LYS A 36 -3.27 -5.55 -5.78
C LYS A 36 -4.54 -6.28 -5.39
N LYS A 37 -5.67 -5.93 -6.02
CA LYS A 37 -6.96 -6.61 -5.76
C LYS A 37 -6.89 -8.10 -6.09
N ALA A 38 -6.34 -8.44 -7.25
CA ALA A 38 -6.20 -9.83 -7.66
C ALA A 38 -5.24 -10.63 -6.77
N ALA A 39 -4.16 -10.00 -6.27
CA ALA A 39 -3.25 -10.62 -5.30
C ALA A 39 -3.93 -10.92 -3.96
N TRP A 40 -4.77 -10.00 -3.45
CA TRP A 40 -5.57 -10.25 -2.25
C TRP A 40 -6.56 -11.40 -2.41
N VAL A 41 -7.25 -11.47 -3.56
CA VAL A 41 -8.14 -12.60 -3.86
C VAL A 41 -7.35 -13.91 -3.89
N SER A 42 -6.18 -13.94 -4.51
CA SER A 42 -5.32 -15.12 -4.53
C SER A 42 -4.92 -15.59 -3.12
N LEU A 43 -4.60 -14.66 -2.21
CA LEU A 43 -4.31 -14.99 -0.81
C LEU A 43 -5.52 -15.57 -0.07
N GLN A 44 -6.71 -15.00 -0.29
CA GLN A 44 -7.95 -15.50 0.31
C GLN A 44 -8.31 -16.90 -0.19
N CYS A 45 -7.97 -17.21 -1.46
CA CYS A 45 -8.11 -18.54 -2.04
C CYS A 45 -6.98 -19.52 -1.64
N GLY A 46 -6.06 -19.13 -0.75
CA GLY A 46 -5.03 -20.03 -0.20
C GLY A 46 -3.71 -20.04 -0.95
N SER A 47 -3.43 -19.06 -1.84
CA SER A 47 -2.08 -18.91 -2.39
C SER A 47 -1.07 -18.69 -1.26
N ALA A 48 0.04 -19.45 -1.33
CA ALA A 48 1.16 -19.37 -0.42
C ALA A 48 2.45 -18.91 -1.14
N ASP A 49 2.30 -18.22 -2.26
CA ASP A 49 3.43 -17.78 -3.08
C ASP A 49 4.35 -16.86 -2.28
N LEU A 50 5.60 -17.27 -2.14
CA LEU A 50 6.64 -16.46 -1.52
C LEU A 50 7.41 -15.70 -2.60
N PRO A 51 7.87 -14.48 -2.31
CA PRO A 51 8.65 -13.73 -3.27
C PRO A 51 10.02 -14.38 -3.50
N SER A 52 10.53 -14.28 -4.72
CA SER A 52 11.80 -14.86 -5.16
C SER A 52 12.99 -14.43 -4.31
N TRP A 53 12.90 -13.25 -3.71
CA TRP A 53 13.94 -12.63 -2.90
C TRP A 53 13.89 -13.00 -1.41
N ILE A 54 12.92 -13.80 -0.96
CA ILE A 54 12.71 -14.08 0.48
C ILE A 54 13.90 -14.75 1.18
N GLN A 55 14.65 -15.59 0.45
CA GLN A 55 15.84 -16.29 0.98
C GLN A 55 17.12 -15.44 0.91
N ASN A 56 17.06 -14.27 0.27
CA ASN A 56 18.19 -13.35 0.22
C ASN A 56 18.04 -12.32 1.34
N GLU A 57 18.87 -12.46 2.38
CA GLU A 57 18.82 -11.61 3.57
C GLU A 57 18.99 -10.11 3.26
N GLU A 58 19.89 -9.76 2.34
CA GLU A 58 20.11 -8.37 1.93
C GLU A 58 18.85 -7.78 1.27
N ARG A 59 18.23 -8.55 0.35
CA ARG A 59 17.01 -8.10 -0.32
C ARG A 59 15.82 -8.06 0.63
N LEU A 60 15.70 -9.01 1.56
CA LEU A 60 14.68 -8.96 2.60
C LEU A 60 14.86 -7.73 3.49
N SER A 61 16.08 -7.45 3.96
CA SER A 61 16.38 -6.25 4.76
C SER A 61 16.04 -4.96 3.99
N ALA A 62 16.48 -4.86 2.74
CA ALA A 62 16.15 -3.72 1.87
C ALA A 62 14.64 -3.59 1.62
N PHE A 63 13.93 -4.72 1.48
CA PHE A 63 12.48 -4.75 1.34
C PHE A 63 11.80 -4.13 2.56
N LEU A 64 12.13 -4.64 3.75
CA LEU A 64 11.54 -4.19 5.02
C LEU A 64 11.84 -2.73 5.29
N PHE A 65 13.09 -2.30 5.09
CA PHE A 65 13.46 -0.89 5.25
C PHE A 65 12.67 0.03 4.32
N GLY A 66 12.53 -0.36 3.04
CA GLY A 66 11.74 0.40 2.07
C GLY A 66 10.26 0.48 2.45
N ALA A 67 9.65 -0.65 2.81
CA ALA A 67 8.24 -0.70 3.23
C ALA A 67 8.00 0.13 4.51
N GLN A 68 8.89 0.04 5.51
CA GLN A 68 8.83 0.84 6.74
C GLN A 68 8.91 2.34 6.42
N ARG A 69 9.87 2.76 5.60
CA ARG A 69 10.05 4.16 5.21
C ARG A 69 8.83 4.71 4.45
N LEU A 70 8.22 3.89 3.60
CA LEU A 70 6.99 4.26 2.87
C LEU A 70 5.79 4.35 3.81
N ALA A 71 5.65 3.45 4.78
CA ALA A 71 4.57 3.49 5.77
C ALA A 71 4.68 4.71 6.69
N LEU A 72 5.90 5.09 7.10
CA LEU A 72 6.15 6.33 7.85
C LEU A 72 5.67 7.57 7.08
N ARG A 73 5.97 7.64 5.77
CA ARG A 73 5.49 8.73 4.90
C ARG A 73 3.97 8.78 4.77
N LYS A 74 3.29 7.65 4.98
CA LYS A 74 1.83 7.56 5.01
C LYS A 74 1.24 7.86 6.40
N GLY A 75 2.04 8.33 7.35
CA GLY A 75 1.59 8.79 8.67
C GLY A 75 1.45 7.70 9.72
N VAL A 76 1.92 6.47 9.45
CA VAL A 76 1.89 5.40 10.44
C VAL A 76 3.00 5.64 11.47
N PRO A 77 2.71 5.64 12.78
CA PRO A 77 3.75 5.78 13.81
C PRO A 77 4.77 4.64 13.73
N HIS A 78 6.06 4.95 13.88
CA HIS A 78 7.15 3.96 13.79
C HIS A 78 6.93 2.73 14.66
N ARG A 79 6.51 2.94 15.91
CA ARG A 79 6.17 1.86 16.85
C ARG A 79 5.09 0.91 16.29
N LYS A 80 4.05 1.44 15.64
CA LYS A 80 2.97 0.65 15.06
C LYS A 80 3.44 -0.18 13.87
N ILE A 81 4.37 0.35 13.08
CA ILE A 81 5.00 -0.40 11.99
C ILE A 81 5.77 -1.59 12.55
N LEU A 82 6.59 -1.36 13.59
CA LEU A 82 7.36 -2.43 14.24
C LEU A 82 6.45 -3.50 14.88
N GLU A 83 5.39 -3.09 15.59
CA GLU A 83 4.39 -4.01 16.15
C GLU A 83 3.73 -4.86 15.06
N THR A 84 3.41 -4.26 13.91
CA THR A 84 2.81 -4.94 12.76
C THR A 84 3.77 -5.98 12.17
N LEU A 85 5.04 -5.61 11.96
CA LEU A 85 6.06 -6.49 11.38
C LEU A 85 6.55 -7.57 12.36
N ALA A 86 6.45 -7.34 13.67
CA ALA A 86 6.76 -8.33 14.70
C ALA A 86 5.64 -9.38 14.87
N THR A 87 4.43 -9.08 14.39
CA THR A 87 3.31 -10.02 14.46
C THR A 87 3.43 -11.06 13.35
N GLU A 88 3.89 -12.27 13.69
CA GLU A 88 4.22 -13.35 12.73
C GLU A 88 3.12 -13.58 11.67
N HIS A 89 1.86 -13.68 12.09
CA HIS A 89 0.74 -13.90 11.18
C HIS A 89 0.59 -12.75 10.16
N VAL A 90 0.68 -11.50 10.62
CA VAL A 90 0.54 -10.32 9.76
C VAL A 90 1.76 -10.20 8.85
N PHE A 91 2.96 -10.40 9.38
CA PHE A 91 4.18 -10.44 8.60
C PHE A 91 4.11 -11.48 7.49
N GLY A 92 3.71 -12.71 7.82
CA GLY A 92 3.54 -13.80 6.84
C GLY A 92 2.53 -13.44 5.74
N GLN A 93 1.41 -12.80 6.09
CA GLN A 93 0.45 -12.30 5.10
C GLN A 93 1.05 -11.23 4.19
N LEU A 94 1.80 -10.26 4.74
CA LEU A 94 2.44 -9.20 3.96
C LEU A 94 3.51 -9.75 3.00
N ILE A 95 4.29 -10.74 3.43
CA ILE A 95 5.29 -11.40 2.57
C ILE A 95 4.61 -12.19 1.45
N ARG A 96 3.58 -12.98 1.75
CA ARG A 96 2.82 -13.71 0.71
C ARG A 96 2.13 -12.74 -0.24
N PHE A 97 1.65 -11.60 0.25
CA PHE A 97 1.10 -10.54 -0.60
C PHE A 97 2.14 -10.01 -1.59
N ALA A 98 3.38 -9.76 -1.13
CA ALA A 98 4.47 -9.38 -2.02
C ALA A 98 4.80 -10.47 -3.06
N GLY A 99 4.78 -11.75 -2.67
CA GLY A 99 4.95 -12.88 -3.59
C GLY A 99 3.85 -12.98 -4.64
N ALA A 100 2.58 -12.86 -4.24
CA ALA A 100 1.44 -12.83 -5.16
C ALA A 100 1.52 -11.64 -6.14
N LEU A 101 2.00 -10.48 -5.69
CA LEU A 101 2.26 -9.32 -6.55
C LEU A 101 3.40 -9.58 -7.54
N GLU A 102 4.48 -10.24 -7.11
CA GLU A 102 5.59 -10.60 -7.98
C GLU A 102 5.16 -11.53 -9.12
N HIS A 103 4.32 -12.53 -8.82
CA HIS A 103 3.74 -13.41 -9.85
C HIS A 103 2.96 -12.61 -10.91
N ARG A 104 2.37 -11.49 -10.49
CA ARG A 104 1.66 -10.52 -11.34
C ARG A 104 2.58 -9.44 -11.95
N LYS A 105 3.90 -9.68 -11.96
CA LYS A 105 4.92 -8.80 -12.54
C LYS A 105 5.05 -7.44 -11.87
N ALA A 106 4.61 -7.31 -10.60
CA ALA A 106 4.90 -6.12 -9.81
C ALA A 106 6.41 -6.05 -9.53
N THR A 107 6.98 -4.86 -9.73
CA THR A 107 8.38 -4.57 -9.40
C THR A 107 8.61 -4.60 -7.90
N PHE A 108 9.87 -4.73 -7.49
CA PHE A 108 10.26 -4.71 -6.08
C PHE A 108 9.77 -3.45 -5.34
N ALA A 109 9.87 -2.27 -5.97
CA ALA A 109 9.38 -1.02 -5.41
C ALA A 109 7.84 -0.99 -5.30
N GLU A 110 7.13 -1.54 -6.28
CA GLU A 110 5.67 -1.68 -6.24
C GLU A 110 5.23 -2.63 -5.10
N GLN A 111 5.96 -3.72 -4.87
CA GLN A 111 5.72 -4.62 -3.75
C GLN A 111 5.91 -3.91 -2.40
N GLN A 112 7.00 -3.14 -2.24
CA GLN A 112 7.24 -2.34 -1.03
C GLN A 112 6.14 -1.30 -0.78
N LEU A 113 5.69 -0.62 -1.85
CA LEU A 113 4.60 0.35 -1.79
C LEU A 113 3.29 -0.30 -1.37
N ALA A 114 2.92 -1.43 -1.97
CA ALA A 114 1.69 -2.14 -1.64
C ALA A 114 1.67 -2.61 -0.18
N VAL A 115 2.77 -3.18 0.30
CA VAL A 115 2.90 -3.60 1.71
C VAL A 115 2.78 -2.40 2.65
N ALA A 116 3.42 -1.28 2.33
CA ALA A 116 3.31 -0.06 3.12
C ALA A 116 1.88 0.50 3.15
N GLU A 117 1.14 0.39 2.04
CA GLU A 117 -0.28 0.75 1.96
C GLU A 117 -1.14 -0.12 2.85
N THR A 118 -0.95 -1.44 2.81
CA THR A 118 -1.68 -2.37 3.68
C THR A 118 -1.43 -2.09 5.16
N VAL A 119 -0.17 -1.81 5.56
CA VAL A 119 0.16 -1.42 6.93
C VAL A 119 -0.58 -0.13 7.33
N ALA A 120 -0.61 0.86 6.45
CA ALA A 120 -1.32 2.12 6.71
C ALA A 120 -2.84 1.96 6.78
N GLU A 121 -3.43 1.16 5.89
CA GLU A 121 -4.86 0.84 5.89
C GLU A 121 -5.28 0.14 7.18
N ARG A 122 -4.48 -0.85 7.63
CA ARG A 122 -4.71 -1.56 8.89
C ARG A 122 -4.66 -0.61 10.08
N PHE A 123 -3.64 0.23 10.16
CA PHE A 123 -3.52 1.24 11.21
C PHE A 123 -4.72 2.20 11.23
N ASN A 124 -5.10 2.74 10.07
CA ASN A 124 -6.26 3.64 9.96
C ASN A 124 -7.56 2.95 10.37
N TYR A 125 -7.71 1.66 10.06
CA TYR A 125 -8.86 0.87 10.49
C TYR A 125 -8.89 0.67 12.02
N GLU A 126 -7.77 0.27 12.62
CA GLU A 126 -7.64 0.14 14.07
C GLU A 126 -7.97 1.45 14.79
N GLU A 127 -7.48 2.58 14.26
CA GLU A 127 -7.71 3.89 14.84
C GLU A 127 -9.19 4.30 14.76
N ARG A 128 -9.86 4.05 13.62
CA ARG A 128 -11.32 4.25 13.49
C ARG A 128 -12.10 3.39 14.49
N MET A 129 -11.72 2.12 14.65
CA MET A 129 -12.38 1.22 15.60
C MET A 129 -12.14 1.63 17.06
N ARG A 130 -10.95 2.13 17.38
CA ARG A 130 -10.63 2.70 18.70
C ARG A 130 -11.47 3.94 19.02
N VAL A 131 -11.70 4.81 18.03
CA VAL A 131 -12.57 5.98 18.21
C VAL A 131 -14.04 5.57 18.34
N ALA A 132 -14.52 4.66 17.48
CA ALA A 132 -15.89 4.16 17.52
C ALA A 132 -16.23 3.48 18.85
N SER A 133 -15.31 2.64 19.38
CA SER A 133 -15.52 1.98 20.66
C SER A 133 -15.61 2.98 21.81
N LYS A 134 -14.76 4.01 21.84
CA LYS A 134 -14.84 5.08 22.85
C LYS A 134 -16.18 5.81 22.82
N ILE A 135 -16.69 6.13 21.65
CA ILE A 135 -18.00 6.80 21.50
C ILE A 135 -19.11 5.88 22.04
N PHE A 136 -19.10 4.60 21.65
CA PHE A 136 -20.09 3.63 22.09
C PHE A 136 -20.10 3.47 23.63
N PHE A 137 -18.94 3.26 24.25
CA PHE A 137 -18.85 3.10 25.71
C PHE A 137 -19.11 4.41 26.48
N SER A 138 -18.79 5.57 25.91
CA SER A 138 -19.14 6.86 26.51
C SER A 138 -20.66 7.11 26.49
N GLY A 139 -21.36 6.69 25.44
CA GLY A 139 -22.82 6.84 25.32
C GLY A 139 -23.60 5.96 26.31
N CYS A 140 -23.15 4.72 26.56
CA CYS A 140 -23.77 3.85 27.56
C CYS A 140 -23.58 4.37 29.01
N SER A 141 -22.53 5.14 29.28
CA SER A 141 -22.29 5.71 30.62
C SER A 141 -23.23 6.87 30.95
N THR A 142 -23.73 7.60 29.95
CA THR A 142 -24.69 8.70 30.15
C THR A 142 -26.10 8.21 30.41
N ASP A 143 -26.53 7.13 29.75
CA ASP A 143 -27.86 6.52 29.95
C ASP A 143 -28.05 5.88 31.33
N GLN A 144 -26.96 5.45 31.99
CA GLN A 144 -27.03 4.92 33.35
C GLN A 144 -27.16 6.01 34.41
N LYS A 145 -26.70 7.23 34.13
CA LYS A 145 -26.74 8.34 35.09
C LYS A 145 -28.13 8.96 35.19
N GLU A 146 -28.87 9.05 34.08
CA GLU A 146 -30.26 9.55 34.06
C GLU A 146 -31.26 8.58 34.70
N ARG A 147 -30.98 7.27 34.76
CA ARG A 147 -31.87 6.29 35.42
C ARG A 147 -31.69 6.18 36.94
N GLN A 148 -30.68 6.83 37.52
CA GLN A 148 -30.47 6.86 38.96
C GLN A 148 -31.01 8.14 39.64
N GLU A 149 -31.52 9.09 38.85
CA GLU A 149 -32.13 10.34 39.34
C GLU A 149 -33.68 10.36 39.21
N ILE A 150 -34.32 9.19 39.04
CA ILE A 150 -35.78 9.01 39.08
C ILE A 150 -36.17 8.16 40.30
#